data_AF-A0A3D1F608-F1
#
_entry.id   AF-A0A3D1F608-F1
#
_cell.length_a   1.000
_cell.length_b   1.000
_cell.length_c   1.000
_cell.angle_alpha   90.00
_cell.angle_beta   90.00
_cell.angle_gamma   90.00
#
_symmetry.space_group_name_H-M   'P 1'
#
loop_
_entity.id
_entity.type
_entity.pdbx_description
1 polymer ?
#
loop_
_entity_poly.entity_id
_entity_poly.type
_entity_poly.pdbx_seq_one_letter_code
_entity_poly.pdbx_strand_id
1 'polypeptide(L)'
;MMHWESVPEGSGTQVMTIGTSQVRSIQITGGFLDGLQFDLDRGLNCLIGARGTGKTTILELVRYALDALPANGSPERHRIENLVKANLGNGTIELTIETRDGVVYKVARSWQDNPIVQNSNGQAVDIALRTGRVFRADIYSQNEIERIAEQSMSQLSLIDNFESDELAKIEQNARTLTSQLETNAMSLKPMQDQIDGLNGEIAGLPGIQEKLEAMGPITGQNAEVVSKAQHDKFLRERETGAVNEIGEFVYEYGNQIKQQQGRVLQQIQQSFQQDLLNGPNGVLLKDANQSLLAGASEIDALLQSVCDKLTDMDQVLCQTHSTLKQTHAQQEIAYQNILKENEDLRNQANERTRLTRMSGDLIRKQNQRDLLIQNQAKLQAERVEMLNALSELRDQRFNLRNQIAQRINASLNPDIRVTIEQAGNHAQYRSLLSDALQGVRITRNVVAQRIADSI
;
A
#
# COMPACT_ATOMS: atom_id res chain seq x y z
N MET A 1 -4.18 -75.51 37.62
CA MET A 1 -5.44 -74.75 37.67
C MET A 1 -5.35 -73.82 38.88
N MET A 2 -5.30 -72.50 38.80
CA MET A 2 -5.43 -71.55 37.68
C MET A 2 -4.41 -70.42 37.90
N HIS A 3 -3.87 -69.92 36.79
CA HIS A 3 -3.17 -68.64 36.72
C HIS A 3 -4.17 -67.49 37.00
N TRP A 4 -3.74 -66.48 37.76
CA TRP A 4 -4.37 -65.16 37.74
C TRP A 4 -3.58 -64.28 36.79
N GLU A 5 -4.24 -63.90 35.69
CA GLU A 5 -3.76 -62.91 34.71
C GLU A 5 -3.84 -61.50 35.32
N SER A 6 -2.77 -60.74 35.11
CA SER A 6 -2.71 -59.29 35.33
C SER A 6 -3.61 -58.57 34.33
N VAL A 7 -4.55 -57.78 34.83
CA VAL A 7 -5.30 -56.80 34.04
C VAL A 7 -4.33 -55.71 33.59
N PRO A 8 -4.25 -55.37 32.29
CA PRO A 8 -3.43 -54.24 31.84
C PRO A 8 -4.11 -52.94 32.27
N GLU A 9 -3.41 -52.12 33.05
CA GLU A 9 -3.79 -50.73 33.31
C GLU A 9 -3.90 -50.01 31.96
N GLY A 10 -5.13 -49.66 31.61
CA GLY A 10 -5.45 -48.94 30.39
C GLY A 10 -4.65 -47.64 30.33
N SER A 11 -4.21 -47.32 29.12
CA SER A 11 -3.68 -46.03 28.69
C SER A 11 -4.47 -44.88 29.30
N GLY A 12 -3.98 -44.35 30.41
CA GLY A 12 -4.47 -43.11 30.98
C GLY A 12 -4.28 -42.02 29.94
N THR A 13 -5.40 -41.51 29.42
CA THR A 13 -5.41 -40.22 28.73
C THR A 13 -4.77 -39.24 29.70
N GLN A 14 -3.55 -38.78 29.42
CA GLN A 14 -2.94 -37.68 30.16
C GLN A 14 -3.92 -36.52 30.08
N VAL A 15 -4.61 -36.26 31.19
CA VAL A 15 -5.32 -35.01 31.40
C VAL A 15 -4.22 -33.95 31.33
N MET A 16 -4.10 -33.25 30.20
CA MET A 16 -3.22 -32.10 30.10
C MET A 16 -3.72 -31.09 31.11
N THR A 17 -3.07 -31.03 32.27
CA THR A 17 -3.23 -29.94 33.20
C THR A 17 -2.90 -28.67 32.42
N ILE A 18 -3.89 -27.79 32.24
CA ILE A 18 -3.68 -26.50 31.60
C ILE A 18 -2.65 -25.76 32.47
N GLY A 19 -1.40 -25.74 32.04
CA GLY A 19 -0.32 -25.07 32.75
C GLY A 19 -0.46 -23.56 32.66
N THR A 20 0.35 -22.85 33.45
CA THR A 20 0.54 -21.41 33.31
C THR A 20 1.88 -21.17 32.62
N SER A 21 1.93 -20.18 31.71
CA SER A 21 3.21 -19.71 31.18
C SER A 21 4.04 -19.10 32.30
N GLN A 22 5.32 -19.44 32.38
CA GLN A 22 6.23 -18.91 33.40
C GLN A 22 7.66 -18.78 32.91
N VAL A 23 8.38 -17.79 33.45
CA VAL A 23 9.85 -17.75 33.39
C VAL A 23 10.35 -18.62 34.54
N ARG A 24 11.09 -19.69 34.25
CA ARG A 24 11.64 -20.64 35.22
C ARG A 24 12.96 -20.17 35.82
N SER A 25 13.83 -19.57 35.02
CA SER A 25 15.13 -19.12 35.48
C SER A 25 15.67 -17.97 34.65
N ILE A 26 16.54 -17.17 35.28
CA ILE A 26 17.24 -16.04 34.69
C ILE A 26 18.74 -16.26 34.91
N GLN A 27 19.51 -16.16 33.84
CA GLN A 27 20.97 -16.19 33.88
C GLN A 27 21.53 -15.02 33.08
N ILE A 28 22.52 -14.31 33.63
CA ILE A 28 23.20 -13.19 32.98
C ILE A 28 24.69 -13.49 32.99
N THR A 29 25.30 -13.43 31.80
CA THR A 29 26.74 -13.57 31.61
C THR A 29 27.28 -12.28 31.02
N GLY A 30 28.29 -11.68 31.65
CA GLY A 30 28.86 -10.39 31.29
C GLY A 30 28.08 -9.17 31.79
N GLY A 31 28.71 -8.00 31.71
CA GLY A 31 28.10 -6.72 32.09
C GLY A 31 28.08 -6.46 33.60
N PHE A 32 27.16 -5.59 34.05
CA PHE A 32 27.00 -5.15 35.44
C PHE A 32 26.51 -6.26 36.38
N LEU A 33 25.73 -7.21 35.87
CA LEU A 33 25.13 -8.32 36.62
C LEU A 33 25.78 -9.66 36.27
N ASP A 34 27.07 -9.64 35.91
CA ASP A 34 27.80 -10.84 35.51
C ASP A 34 27.77 -11.94 36.59
N GLY A 35 27.52 -13.17 36.16
CA GLY A 35 27.41 -14.35 37.02
C GLY A 35 26.09 -14.47 37.79
N LEU A 36 25.12 -13.56 37.58
CA LEU A 36 23.81 -13.65 38.23
C LEU A 36 23.01 -14.81 37.63
N GLN A 37 22.65 -15.79 38.47
CA GLN A 37 21.78 -16.89 38.10
C GLN A 37 20.83 -17.23 39.25
N PHE A 38 19.53 -17.32 38.97
CA PHE A 38 18.53 -17.75 39.94
C PHE A 38 17.30 -18.35 39.26
N ASP A 39 16.64 -19.25 39.98
CA ASP A 39 15.36 -19.83 39.59
C ASP A 39 14.21 -18.99 40.15
N LEU A 40 13.08 -19.01 39.45
CA LEU A 40 11.85 -18.33 39.80
C LEU A 40 10.78 -19.34 40.19
N ASP A 41 10.02 -19.01 41.23
CA ASP A 41 8.83 -19.78 41.59
C ASP A 41 7.68 -19.50 40.63
N ARG A 42 6.70 -20.42 40.58
CA ARG A 42 5.51 -20.29 39.72
C ARG A 42 4.61 -19.10 40.05
N GLY A 43 4.73 -18.57 41.27
CA GLY A 43 3.87 -17.54 41.81
C GLY A 43 4.56 -16.18 41.90
N LEU A 44 4.39 -15.52 43.04
CA LEU A 44 4.96 -14.22 43.29
C LEU A 44 6.46 -14.32 43.61
N ASN A 45 7.27 -13.64 42.81
CA ASN A 45 8.71 -13.49 43.03
C ASN A 45 9.02 -12.03 43.40
N CYS A 46 9.66 -11.81 44.54
CA CYS A 46 9.95 -10.47 45.07
C CYS A 46 11.45 -10.15 45.01
N LEU A 47 11.88 -9.33 44.05
CA LEU A 47 13.24 -8.79 44.02
C LEU A 47 13.35 -7.50 44.86
N ILE A 48 14.04 -7.58 46.00
CA ILE A 48 14.20 -6.48 46.96
C ILE A 48 15.68 -6.13 47.11
N GLY A 49 16.00 -4.85 47.33
CA GLY A 49 17.36 -4.38 47.60
C GLY A 49 17.46 -2.86 47.65
N ALA A 50 18.62 -2.32 48.01
CA ALA A 50 18.87 -0.87 48.03
C ALA A 50 18.74 -0.22 46.64
N ARG A 51 18.59 1.11 46.57
CA ARG A 51 18.58 1.83 45.29
C ARG A 51 19.90 1.57 44.54
N GLY A 52 19.82 1.29 43.24
CA GLY A 52 21.00 1.05 42.39
C GLY A 52 21.48 -0.40 42.32
N THR A 53 20.87 -1.34 43.04
CA THR A 53 21.29 -2.77 43.03
C THR A 53 20.87 -3.55 41.77
N GLY A 54 20.45 -2.89 40.68
CA GLY A 54 20.11 -3.56 39.42
C GLY A 54 18.70 -4.16 39.32
N LYS A 55 17.77 -3.93 40.26
CA LYS A 55 16.39 -4.46 40.20
C LYS A 55 15.65 -4.12 38.89
N THR A 56 15.60 -2.84 38.54
CA THR A 56 15.00 -2.39 37.27
C THR A 56 15.76 -2.94 36.08
N THR A 57 17.09 -3.07 36.20
CA THR A 57 17.94 -3.65 35.15
C THR A 57 17.54 -5.07 34.83
N ILE A 58 17.31 -5.92 35.84
CA ILE A 58 16.86 -7.30 35.63
C ILE A 58 15.53 -7.33 34.87
N LEU A 59 14.55 -6.50 35.26
CA LEU A 59 13.26 -6.42 34.60
C LEU A 59 13.37 -6.01 33.12
N GLU A 60 14.20 -5.00 32.81
CA GLU A 60 14.39 -4.54 31.44
C GLU A 60 15.22 -5.52 30.59
N LEU A 61 16.14 -6.28 31.21
CA LEU A 61 16.83 -7.36 30.52
C LEU A 61 15.88 -8.51 30.18
N VAL A 62 14.95 -8.86 31.07
CA VAL A 62 13.88 -9.83 30.78
C VAL A 62 13.01 -9.33 29.62
N ARG A 63 12.61 -8.05 29.64
CA ARG A 63 11.88 -7.42 28.53
C ARG A 63 12.65 -7.52 27.21
N TYR A 64 13.95 -7.24 27.25
CA TYR A 64 14.83 -7.32 26.09
C TYR A 64 14.95 -8.76 25.56
N ALA A 65 15.18 -9.75 26.42
CA ALA A 65 15.30 -11.15 26.03
C ALA A 65 14.02 -11.69 25.37
N LEU A 66 12.84 -11.31 25.88
CA LEU A 66 11.53 -11.70 25.34
C LEU A 66 11.11 -10.94 24.08
N ASP A 67 11.94 -10.02 23.58
CA ASP A 67 11.64 -9.10 22.46
C ASP A 67 10.34 -8.29 22.67
N ALA A 68 10.04 -7.97 23.93
CA ALA A 68 8.88 -7.21 24.37
C ALA A 68 9.16 -5.69 24.43
N LEU A 69 10.00 -5.20 23.53
CA LEU A 69 10.36 -3.78 23.47
C LEU A 69 9.19 -2.95 22.89
N PRO A 70 9.04 -1.68 23.32
CA PRO A 70 8.08 -0.77 22.71
C PRO A 70 8.32 -0.56 21.21
N ALA A 71 7.37 0.11 20.55
CA ALA A 71 7.46 0.43 19.13
C ALA A 71 8.80 1.09 18.75
N ASN A 72 9.31 0.71 17.57
CA ASN A 72 10.58 1.23 17.03
C ASN A 72 10.55 2.78 17.00
N GLY A 73 11.65 3.40 17.43
CA GLY A 73 11.80 4.86 17.45
C GLY A 73 11.09 5.59 18.59
N SER A 74 10.41 4.88 19.50
CA SER A 74 9.84 5.53 20.69
C SER A 74 10.94 5.97 21.67
N PRO A 75 10.79 7.15 22.34
CA PRO A 75 11.72 7.59 23.38
C PRO A 75 11.92 6.57 24.50
N GLU A 76 10.87 5.81 24.81
CA GLU A 76 10.90 4.75 25.81
C GLU A 76 11.75 3.57 25.38
N ARG A 77 11.62 3.12 24.13
CA ARG A 77 12.49 2.08 23.58
C ARG A 77 13.95 2.52 23.65
N HIS A 78 14.27 3.75 23.27
CA HIS A 78 15.63 4.27 23.38
C HIS A 78 16.15 4.28 24.82
N ARG A 79 15.30 4.64 25.79
CA ARG A 79 15.66 4.58 27.22
C ARG A 79 16.01 3.16 27.64
N ILE A 80 15.17 2.18 27.27
CA ILE A 80 15.36 0.77 27.62
C ILE A 80 16.61 0.23 26.93
N GLU A 81 16.77 0.46 25.64
CA GLU A 81 17.95 0.05 24.87
C GLU A 81 19.24 0.64 25.42
N ASN A 82 19.25 1.92 25.81
CA ASN A 82 20.41 2.54 26.47
C ASN A 82 20.72 1.89 27.83
N LEU A 83 19.69 1.53 28.60
CA LEU A 83 19.86 0.83 29.87
C LEU A 83 20.44 -0.57 29.63
N VAL A 84 19.88 -1.34 28.69
CA VAL A 84 20.37 -2.66 28.32
C VAL A 84 21.81 -2.57 27.84
N LYS A 85 22.13 -1.64 26.93
CA LYS A 85 23.49 -1.42 26.43
C LYS A 85 24.48 -1.14 27.57
N ALA A 86 24.13 -0.24 28.48
CA ALA A 86 25.00 0.18 29.57
C ALA A 86 25.24 -0.93 30.61
N ASN A 87 24.27 -1.83 30.80
CA ASN A 87 24.34 -2.87 31.83
C ASN A 87 24.73 -4.25 31.30
N LEU A 88 24.30 -4.64 30.10
CA LEU A 88 24.64 -5.93 29.48
C LEU A 88 25.96 -5.85 28.73
N GLY A 89 26.24 -4.73 28.05
CA GLY A 89 27.46 -4.56 27.24
C GLY A 89 27.60 -5.66 26.19
N ASN A 90 28.70 -6.40 26.22
CA ASN A 90 28.95 -7.57 25.36
C ASN A 90 28.45 -8.89 25.97
N GLY A 91 27.64 -8.82 27.03
CA GLY A 91 27.08 -9.97 27.70
C GLY A 91 25.87 -10.56 26.99
N THR A 92 25.34 -11.63 27.60
CA THR A 92 24.18 -12.38 27.13
C THR A 92 23.24 -12.60 28.31
N ILE A 93 21.95 -12.35 28.09
CA ILE A 93 20.90 -12.81 28.99
C ILE A 93 20.30 -14.12 28.45
N GLU A 94 20.14 -15.08 29.34
CA GLU A 94 19.46 -16.34 29.07
C GLU A 94 18.25 -16.49 30.01
N LEU A 95 17.09 -16.80 29.42
CA LEU A 95 15.86 -17.12 30.13
C LEU A 95 15.46 -18.55 29.83
N THR A 96 15.06 -19.29 30.85
CA THR A 96 14.30 -20.53 30.64
C THR A 96 12.83 -20.21 30.80
N ILE A 97 12.03 -20.43 29.75
CA ILE A 97 10.58 -20.19 29.77
C ILE A 97 9.82 -21.50 29.58
N GLU A 98 8.66 -21.57 30.18
CA GLU A 98 7.69 -22.65 29.99
C GLU A 98 6.39 -22.07 29.47
N THR A 99 5.86 -22.70 28.43
CA THR A 99 4.59 -22.33 27.80
C THR A 99 3.41 -22.94 28.53
N ARG A 100 2.20 -22.50 28.17
CA ARG A 100 0.93 -23.02 28.73
C ARG A 100 0.79 -24.53 28.55
N ASP A 101 1.35 -25.06 27.46
CA ASP A 101 1.31 -26.47 27.09
C ASP A 101 2.44 -27.29 27.76
N GLY A 102 3.21 -26.68 28.66
CA GLY A 102 4.32 -27.31 29.39
C GLY A 102 5.61 -27.45 28.58
N VAL A 103 5.67 -26.92 27.36
CA VAL A 103 6.88 -26.93 26.52
C VAL A 103 7.87 -25.91 27.06
N VAL A 104 9.12 -26.35 27.24
CA VAL A 104 10.22 -25.54 27.78
C VAL A 104 11.12 -25.05 26.66
N TYR A 105 11.43 -23.76 26.67
CA TYR A 105 12.38 -23.13 25.76
C TYR A 105 13.47 -22.39 26.52
N LYS A 106 14.66 -22.36 25.94
CA LYS A 106 15.75 -21.47 26.37
C LYS A 106 15.83 -20.30 25.39
N VAL A 107 15.71 -19.07 25.90
CA VAL A 107 15.81 -17.84 25.12
C VAL A 107 17.12 -17.16 25.50
N ALA A 108 18.03 -17.02 24.55
CA ALA A 108 19.29 -16.31 24.74
C ALA A 108 19.35 -15.07 23.85
N ARG A 109 19.77 -13.93 24.41
CA ARG A 109 19.92 -12.69 23.63
C ARG A 109 21.14 -11.88 24.09
N SER A 110 21.99 -11.55 23.13
CA SER A 110 23.11 -10.61 23.29
C SER A 110 22.71 -9.20 22.85
N TRP A 111 23.52 -8.20 23.19
CA TRP A 111 23.30 -6.83 22.72
C TRP A 111 23.37 -6.75 21.19
N GLN A 112 22.42 -6.04 20.57
CA GLN A 112 22.26 -5.89 19.11
C GLN A 112 21.90 -7.16 18.32
N ASP A 113 21.85 -8.31 18.97
CA ASP A 113 21.42 -9.56 18.34
C ASP A 113 19.91 -9.79 18.49
N ASN A 114 19.38 -10.61 17.58
CA ASN A 114 18.03 -11.16 17.70
C ASN A 114 18.00 -12.25 18.79
N PRO A 115 16.86 -12.43 19.50
CA PRO A 115 16.73 -13.53 20.45
C PRO A 115 16.84 -14.88 19.73
N ILE A 116 17.63 -15.78 20.30
CA ILE A 116 17.77 -17.17 19.85
C ILE A 116 16.92 -18.03 20.77
N VAL A 117 15.97 -18.76 20.21
CA VAL A 117 15.09 -19.67 20.96
C VAL A 117 15.51 -21.12 20.69
N GLN A 118 15.79 -21.86 21.76
CA GLN A 118 16.15 -23.28 21.70
C GLN A 118 15.07 -24.13 22.38
N ASN A 119 14.76 -25.29 21.80
CA ASN A 119 13.89 -26.29 22.42
C ASN A 119 14.63 -27.12 23.49
N SER A 120 13.93 -28.05 24.13
CA SER A 120 14.49 -28.98 25.12
C SER A 120 15.66 -29.84 24.63
N ASN A 121 15.81 -29.99 23.30
CA ASN A 121 16.89 -30.76 22.69
C ASN A 121 18.09 -29.89 22.29
N GLY A 122 18.07 -28.59 22.63
CA GLY A 122 19.12 -27.63 22.28
C GLY A 122 19.09 -27.17 20.82
N GLN A 123 18.06 -27.52 20.05
CA GLN A 123 17.92 -27.10 18.66
C GLN A 123 17.28 -25.72 18.59
N ALA A 124 17.84 -24.85 17.76
CA ALA A 124 17.24 -23.55 17.48
C ALA A 124 15.89 -23.71 16.75
N VAL A 125 14.88 -22.99 17.21
CA VAL A 125 13.53 -22.99 16.63
C VAL A 125 13.17 -21.56 16.24
N ASP A 126 12.59 -21.41 15.06
CA ASP A 126 12.11 -20.12 14.58
C ASP A 126 10.78 -19.75 15.26
N ILE A 127 10.88 -19.14 16.45
CA ILE A 127 9.75 -18.67 17.24
C ILE A 127 9.84 -17.17 17.39
N ALA A 128 8.87 -16.46 16.81
CA ALA A 128 8.74 -15.02 16.95
C ALA A 128 8.14 -14.64 18.33
N LEU A 129 9.01 -14.47 19.34
CA LEU A 129 8.60 -14.10 20.71
C LEU A 129 7.80 -12.80 20.76
N ARG A 130 8.14 -11.82 19.91
CA ARG A 130 7.44 -10.52 19.80
C ARG A 130 5.94 -10.63 19.58
N THR A 131 5.48 -11.69 18.92
CA THR A 131 4.05 -11.89 18.65
C THR A 131 3.26 -12.31 19.89
N GLY A 132 3.94 -12.74 20.96
CA GLY A 132 3.30 -13.21 22.18
C GLY A 132 2.56 -14.55 22.04
N ARG A 133 2.61 -15.20 20.87
CA ARG A 133 1.86 -16.44 20.60
C ARG A 133 2.32 -17.63 21.42
N VAL A 134 3.62 -17.76 21.63
CA VAL A 134 4.22 -18.89 22.37
C VAL A 134 4.38 -18.56 23.86
N PHE A 135 4.81 -17.33 24.15
CA PHE A 135 4.99 -16.84 25.49
C PHE A 135 4.70 -15.35 25.52
N ARG A 136 3.82 -14.92 26.44
CA ARG A 136 3.43 -13.53 26.59
C ARG A 136 3.80 -13.03 27.98
N ALA A 137 4.43 -11.87 28.04
CA ALA A 137 4.77 -11.19 29.28
C ALA A 137 4.32 -9.72 29.21
N ASP A 138 3.47 -9.32 30.15
CA ASP A 138 3.12 -7.92 30.35
C ASP A 138 4.10 -7.33 31.38
N ILE A 139 4.96 -6.42 30.93
CA ILE A 139 6.07 -5.88 31.73
C ILE A 139 5.80 -4.39 31.97
N TYR A 140 5.75 -4.00 33.25
CA TYR A 140 5.51 -2.64 33.69
C TYR A 140 6.72 -2.12 34.48
N SER A 141 7.44 -1.16 33.92
CA SER A 141 8.63 -0.53 34.48
C SER A 141 8.28 0.74 35.27
N GLN A 142 9.32 1.44 35.74
CA GLN A 142 9.18 2.67 36.54
C GLN A 142 8.30 3.71 35.83
N ASN A 143 7.33 4.24 36.56
CA ASN A 143 6.37 5.26 36.13
C ASN A 143 5.51 4.85 34.91
N GLU A 144 5.51 3.58 34.49
CA GLU A 144 4.79 3.14 33.30
C GLU A 144 3.29 3.05 33.57
N ILE A 145 2.88 2.59 34.76
CA ILE A 145 1.48 2.48 35.15
C ILE A 145 0.82 3.86 35.21
N GLU A 146 1.48 4.85 35.81
CA GLU A 146 1.00 6.23 35.89
C GLU A 146 0.87 6.86 34.49
N ARG A 147 1.86 6.62 33.61
CA ARG A 147 1.81 7.12 32.23
C ARG A 147 0.69 6.49 31.42
N ILE A 148 0.42 5.19 31.60
CA ILE A 148 -0.72 4.51 30.99
C ILE A 148 -2.02 5.16 31.47
N ALA A 149 -2.14 5.48 32.75
CA ALA A 149 -3.34 6.10 33.31
C ALA A 149 -3.62 7.50 32.72
N GLU A 150 -2.59 8.25 32.32
CA GLU A 150 -2.73 9.59 31.74
C GLU A 150 -2.95 9.60 30.21
N GLN A 151 -2.67 8.50 29.51
CA GLN A 151 -2.65 8.47 28.05
C GLN A 151 -3.70 7.52 27.46
N SER A 152 -4.76 8.08 26.87
CA SER A 152 -5.86 7.30 26.27
C SER A 152 -5.40 6.30 25.20
N MET A 153 -4.36 6.62 24.44
CA MET A 153 -3.80 5.68 23.45
C MET A 153 -3.09 4.49 24.10
N SER A 154 -2.44 4.71 25.24
CA SER A 154 -1.78 3.67 26.03
C SER A 154 -2.83 2.77 26.69
N GLN A 155 -3.93 3.35 27.19
CA GLN A 155 -5.09 2.59 27.66
C GLN A 155 -5.72 1.75 26.54
N LEU A 156 -5.89 2.32 25.35
CA LEU A 156 -6.42 1.59 24.19
C LEU A 156 -5.51 0.42 23.79
N SER A 157 -4.20 0.59 23.88
CA SER A 157 -3.22 -0.46 23.60
C SER A 157 -3.35 -1.64 24.56
N LEU A 158 -3.72 -1.39 25.83
CA LEU A 158 -4.03 -2.46 26.79
C LEU A 158 -5.28 -3.26 26.42
N ILE A 159 -6.27 -2.62 25.80
CA ILE A 159 -7.46 -3.30 25.27
C ILE A 159 -7.08 -4.14 24.05
N ASP A 160 -6.32 -3.56 23.12
CA ASP A 160 -5.91 -4.21 21.88
C ASP A 160 -5.10 -5.48 22.15
N ASN A 161 -4.33 -5.47 23.23
CA ASN A 161 -3.56 -6.59 23.72
C ASN A 161 -4.41 -7.84 24.01
N PHE A 162 -5.72 -7.75 24.27
CA PHE A 162 -6.55 -8.95 24.49
C PHE A 162 -6.78 -9.77 23.21
N GLU A 163 -6.81 -9.13 22.04
CA GLU A 163 -7.10 -9.75 20.73
C GLU A 163 -6.13 -9.22 19.66
N SER A 164 -4.82 -9.25 19.96
CA SER A 164 -3.77 -8.62 19.14
C SER A 164 -3.69 -9.18 17.73
N ASP A 165 -3.88 -10.49 17.54
CA ASP A 165 -3.80 -11.16 16.24
C ASP A 165 -4.92 -10.71 15.28
N GLU A 166 -6.17 -10.66 15.75
CA GLU A 166 -7.31 -10.23 14.92
C GLU A 166 -7.24 -8.73 14.62
N LEU A 167 -6.87 -7.90 15.60
CA LEU A 167 -6.67 -6.48 15.38
C LEU A 167 -5.53 -6.20 14.39
N ALA A 168 -4.43 -6.94 14.47
CA ALA A 168 -3.31 -6.80 13.53
C ALA A 168 -3.72 -7.11 12.08
N LYS A 169 -4.56 -8.14 11.86
CA LYS A 169 -5.11 -8.45 10.52
C LYS A 169 -5.97 -7.30 10.00
N ILE A 170 -6.87 -6.78 10.83
CA ILE A 170 -7.76 -5.66 10.46
C ILE A 170 -6.92 -4.41 10.12
N GLU A 171 -5.91 -4.09 10.93
CA GLU A 171 -5.02 -2.96 10.66
C GLU A 171 -4.21 -3.13 9.38
N GLN A 172 -3.69 -4.33 9.11
CA GLN A 172 -2.93 -4.59 7.90
C GLN A 172 -3.82 -4.40 6.66
N ASN A 173 -5.05 -4.93 6.68
CA ASN A 173 -6.00 -4.75 5.59
C ASN A 173 -6.37 -3.26 5.39
N ALA A 174 -6.56 -2.53 6.49
CA ALA A 174 -6.84 -1.10 6.44
C ALA A 174 -5.67 -0.29 5.84
N ARG A 175 -4.42 -0.65 6.16
CA ARG A 175 -3.21 -0.04 5.58
C ARG A 175 -3.12 -0.31 4.07
N THR A 176 -3.37 -1.55 3.65
CA THR A 176 -3.40 -1.92 2.22
C THR A 176 -4.45 -1.11 1.45
N LEU A 177 -5.69 -1.04 1.95
CA LEU A 177 -6.75 -0.24 1.32
C LEU A 177 -6.42 1.25 1.28
N THR A 178 -5.79 1.79 2.34
CA THR A 178 -5.36 3.19 2.37
C THR A 178 -4.33 3.47 1.27
N SER A 179 -3.34 2.59 1.10
CA SER A 179 -2.34 2.71 0.01
C SER A 179 -2.96 2.58 -1.39
N GLN A 180 -3.95 1.72 -1.56
CA GLN A 180 -4.71 1.61 -2.81
C GLN A 180 -5.51 2.88 -3.10
N LEU A 181 -6.15 3.48 -2.09
CA LEU A 181 -6.87 4.76 -2.20
C LEU A 181 -5.96 5.93 -2.57
N GLU A 182 -4.72 5.94 -2.08
CA GLU A 182 -3.69 6.91 -2.46
C GLU A 182 -3.28 6.74 -3.94
N THR A 183 -3.03 5.51 -4.37
CA THR A 183 -2.70 5.19 -5.77
C THR A 183 -3.84 5.60 -6.70
N ASN A 184 -5.08 5.25 -6.35
CA ASN A 184 -6.28 5.67 -7.08
C ASN A 184 -6.41 7.20 -7.16
N ALA A 185 -6.10 7.94 -6.08
CA ALA A 185 -6.10 9.39 -6.09
C ALA A 185 -5.05 9.99 -7.04
N MET A 186 -3.86 9.38 -7.12
CA MET A 186 -2.79 9.78 -8.04
C MET A 186 -3.19 9.57 -9.51
N SER A 187 -4.06 8.60 -9.82
CA SER A 187 -4.59 8.41 -11.17
C SER A 187 -5.78 9.32 -11.49
N LEU A 188 -6.68 9.55 -10.52
CA LEU A 188 -7.89 10.37 -10.73
C LEU A 188 -7.58 11.85 -10.99
N LYS A 189 -6.61 12.42 -10.28
CA LYS A 189 -6.33 13.87 -10.36
C LYS A 189 -5.84 14.31 -11.76
N PRO A 190 -4.82 13.69 -12.37
CA PRO A 190 -4.42 14.03 -13.73
C PRO A 190 -5.53 13.84 -14.76
N MET A 191 -6.36 12.80 -14.60
CA MET A 191 -7.49 12.53 -15.48
C MET A 191 -8.56 13.63 -15.37
N GLN A 192 -8.84 14.13 -14.16
CA GLN A 192 -9.72 15.28 -13.95
C GLN A 192 -9.14 16.54 -14.61
N ASP A 193 -7.85 16.82 -14.41
CA ASP A 193 -7.19 17.99 -15.01
C ASP A 193 -7.24 17.95 -16.56
N GLN A 194 -7.09 16.75 -17.15
CA GLN A 194 -7.23 16.54 -18.60
C GLN A 194 -8.66 16.77 -19.10
N ILE A 195 -9.67 16.29 -18.38
CA ILE A 195 -11.08 16.51 -18.71
C ILE A 195 -11.41 18.00 -18.67
N ASP A 196 -10.93 18.71 -17.66
CA ASP A 196 -11.17 20.16 -17.52
C ASP A 196 -10.47 20.96 -18.63
N GLY A 197 -9.26 20.57 -19.02
CA GLY A 197 -8.57 21.13 -20.19
C GLY A 197 -9.34 20.93 -21.49
N LEU A 198 -9.80 19.70 -21.77
CA LEU A 198 -10.58 19.39 -22.97
C LEU A 198 -11.94 20.12 -22.98
N ASN A 199 -12.61 20.26 -21.83
CA ASN A 199 -13.84 21.03 -21.71
C ASN A 199 -13.66 22.49 -22.12
N GLY A 200 -12.54 23.11 -21.74
CA GLY A 200 -12.18 24.46 -22.17
C GLY A 200 -12.02 24.58 -23.68
N GLU A 201 -11.37 23.61 -24.32
CA GLU A 201 -11.15 23.59 -25.77
C GLU A 201 -12.44 23.33 -26.57
N ILE A 202 -13.32 22.44 -26.07
CA ILE A 202 -14.58 22.03 -26.73
C ILE A 202 -15.67 23.10 -26.58
N ALA A 203 -15.55 24.05 -25.63
CA ALA A 203 -16.56 25.08 -25.39
C ALA A 203 -16.93 25.91 -26.65
N GLY A 204 -16.02 26.02 -27.62
CA GLY A 204 -16.26 26.73 -28.89
C GLY A 204 -16.99 25.91 -29.97
N LEU A 205 -17.19 24.60 -29.79
CA LEU A 205 -17.78 23.70 -30.79
C LEU A 205 -19.21 24.11 -31.19
N PRO A 206 -20.13 24.46 -30.28
CA PRO A 206 -21.49 24.87 -30.65
C PRO A 206 -21.51 26.10 -31.56
N GLY A 207 -20.66 27.09 -31.29
CA GLY A 207 -20.58 28.31 -32.10
C GLY A 207 -19.97 28.07 -33.49
N ILE A 208 -19.14 27.05 -33.67
CA ILE A 208 -18.62 26.65 -34.99
C ILE A 208 -19.68 25.86 -35.76
N GLN A 209 -20.45 25.01 -35.08
CA GLN A 209 -21.58 24.29 -35.68
C GLN A 209 -22.68 25.25 -36.15
N GLU A 210 -23.03 26.25 -35.34
CA GLU A 210 -24.02 27.26 -35.72
C GLU A 210 -23.56 28.09 -36.94
N LYS A 211 -22.26 28.45 -37.01
CA LYS A 211 -21.68 29.10 -38.20
C LYS A 211 -21.73 28.22 -39.44
N LEU A 212 -21.51 26.91 -39.29
CA LEU A 212 -21.61 25.95 -40.40
C LEU A 212 -23.06 25.79 -40.88
N GLU A 213 -24.02 25.76 -39.97
CA GLU A 213 -25.46 25.71 -40.29
C GLU A 213 -25.93 27.00 -40.97
N ALA A 214 -25.52 28.16 -40.46
CA ALA A 214 -25.86 29.47 -41.01
C ALA A 214 -25.29 29.68 -42.43
N MET A 215 -24.20 29.01 -42.79
CA MET A 215 -23.64 29.06 -44.15
C MET A 215 -24.48 28.32 -45.20
N GLY A 216 -25.38 27.41 -44.80
CA GLY A 216 -26.26 26.67 -45.71
C GLY A 216 -25.52 25.79 -46.74
N PRO A 217 -26.22 25.06 -47.62
CA PRO A 217 -25.61 24.36 -48.76
C PRO A 217 -25.09 25.36 -49.82
N ILE A 218 -24.04 25.00 -50.56
CA ILE A 218 -23.57 25.82 -51.69
C ILE A 218 -24.69 25.89 -52.74
N THR A 219 -25.05 27.09 -53.18
CA THR A 219 -26.10 27.32 -54.18
C THR A 219 -25.51 27.91 -55.46
N GLY A 220 -25.79 27.30 -56.63
CA GLY A 220 -25.29 27.77 -57.94
C GLY A 220 -25.27 26.68 -59.02
N GLN A 221 -24.96 27.07 -60.27
CA GLN A 221 -24.64 26.10 -61.33
C GLN A 221 -23.35 25.36 -60.93
N ASN A 222 -23.33 24.02 -61.07
CA ASN A 222 -22.25 23.14 -60.57
C ASN A 222 -22.10 23.01 -59.04
N ALA A 223 -23.06 23.49 -58.24
CA ALA A 223 -23.00 23.38 -56.77
C ALA A 223 -22.86 21.93 -56.24
N GLU A 224 -23.52 20.96 -56.87
CA GLU A 224 -23.38 19.54 -56.50
C GLU A 224 -21.96 19.00 -56.74
N VAL A 225 -21.31 19.42 -57.82
CA VAL A 225 -19.95 19.00 -58.17
C VAL A 225 -18.95 19.57 -57.16
N VAL A 226 -19.08 20.85 -56.81
CA VAL A 226 -18.24 21.51 -55.79
C VAL A 226 -18.50 20.90 -54.40
N SER A 227 -19.76 20.67 -54.03
CA SER A 227 -20.12 20.08 -52.74
C SER A 227 -19.59 18.64 -52.59
N LYS A 228 -19.67 17.82 -53.64
CA LYS A 228 -19.10 16.46 -53.62
C LYS A 228 -17.58 16.51 -53.50
N ALA A 229 -16.93 17.37 -54.27
CA ALA A 229 -15.48 17.50 -54.24
C ALA A 229 -14.96 18.02 -52.88
N GLN A 230 -15.72 18.87 -52.18
CA GLN A 230 -15.44 19.28 -50.80
C GLN A 230 -15.64 18.16 -49.78
N HIS A 231 -16.71 17.36 -49.92
CA HIS A 231 -16.93 16.20 -49.08
C HIS A 231 -15.78 15.19 -49.21
N ASP A 232 -15.36 14.92 -50.45
CA ASP A 232 -14.21 14.05 -50.73
C ASP A 232 -12.93 14.64 -50.13
N LYS A 233 -12.72 15.97 -50.18
CA LYS A 233 -11.59 16.63 -49.52
C LYS A 233 -11.59 16.46 -48.01
N PHE A 234 -12.75 16.62 -47.39
CA PHE A 234 -12.92 16.42 -45.95
C PHE A 234 -12.62 14.97 -45.54
N LEU A 235 -13.07 13.98 -46.33
CA LEU A 235 -12.75 12.58 -46.09
C LEU A 235 -11.24 12.31 -46.17
N ARG A 236 -10.53 12.89 -47.15
CA ARG A 236 -9.05 12.78 -47.25
C ARG A 236 -8.32 13.32 -46.02
N GLU A 237 -8.75 14.50 -45.53
CA GLU A 237 -8.20 15.07 -44.30
C GLU A 237 -8.47 14.16 -43.09
N ARG A 238 -9.67 13.55 -43.01
CA ARG A 238 -9.99 12.57 -41.96
C ARG A 238 -9.17 11.30 -42.06
N GLU A 239 -8.98 10.74 -43.25
CA GLU A 239 -8.14 9.56 -43.50
C GLU A 239 -6.71 9.80 -43.02
N THR A 240 -6.12 10.93 -43.41
CA THR A 240 -4.76 11.31 -42.97
C THR A 240 -4.70 11.46 -41.46
N GLY A 241 -5.69 12.15 -40.88
CA GLY A 241 -5.76 12.33 -39.43
C GLY A 241 -5.93 11.01 -38.66
N ALA A 242 -6.69 10.05 -39.18
CA ALA A 242 -6.91 8.75 -38.51
C ALA A 242 -5.63 7.89 -38.52
N VAL A 243 -4.90 7.89 -39.64
CA VAL A 243 -3.62 7.14 -39.73
C VAL A 243 -2.57 7.75 -38.80
N ASN A 244 -2.48 9.08 -38.73
CA ASN A 244 -1.54 9.74 -37.83
C ASN A 244 -1.88 9.49 -36.35
N GLU A 245 -3.15 9.56 -35.99
CA GLU A 245 -3.62 9.33 -34.61
C GLU A 245 -3.33 7.91 -34.12
N ILE A 246 -3.60 6.91 -34.96
CA ILE A 246 -3.26 5.52 -34.65
C ILE A 246 -1.73 5.33 -34.60
N GLY A 247 -0.98 5.98 -35.49
CA GLY A 247 0.49 5.93 -35.49
C GLY A 247 1.09 6.50 -34.20
N GLU A 248 0.62 7.67 -33.76
CA GLU A 248 1.03 8.29 -32.50
C GLU A 248 0.70 7.39 -31.30
N PHE A 249 -0.50 6.82 -31.26
CA PHE A 249 -0.89 5.86 -30.22
C PHE A 249 0.02 4.62 -30.19
N VAL A 250 0.28 3.99 -31.33
CA VAL A 250 1.16 2.81 -31.43
C VAL A 250 2.57 3.15 -30.96
N TYR A 251 3.09 4.32 -31.34
CA TYR A 251 4.40 4.81 -30.91
C TYR A 251 4.48 5.06 -29.40
N GLU A 252 3.51 5.79 -28.84
CA GLU A 252 3.45 6.07 -27.41
C GLU A 252 3.31 4.79 -26.58
N TYR A 253 2.41 3.90 -26.99
CA TYR A 253 2.19 2.61 -26.33
C TYR A 253 3.44 1.73 -26.39
N GLY A 254 4.12 1.69 -27.54
CA GLY A 254 5.40 0.99 -27.69
C GLY A 254 6.48 1.53 -26.76
N ASN A 255 6.57 2.86 -26.62
CA ASN A 255 7.51 3.47 -25.67
C ASN A 255 7.17 3.14 -24.21
N GLN A 256 5.89 3.11 -23.82
CA GLN A 256 5.46 2.72 -22.48
C GLN A 256 5.88 1.29 -22.14
N ILE A 257 5.70 0.35 -23.07
CA ILE A 257 6.11 -1.05 -22.91
C ILE A 257 7.64 -1.16 -22.80
N LYS A 258 8.36 -0.46 -23.68
CA LYS A 258 9.82 -0.44 -23.68
C LYS A 258 10.39 0.10 -22.37
N GLN A 259 9.72 1.06 -21.72
CA GLN A 259 10.12 1.55 -20.40
C GLN A 259 9.96 0.52 -19.27
N GLN A 260 9.15 -0.53 -19.46
CA GLN A 260 8.98 -1.61 -18.47
C GLN A 260 10.03 -2.72 -18.62
N GLN A 261 10.70 -2.83 -19.78
CA GLN A 261 11.76 -3.81 -20.00
C GLN A 261 12.90 -3.64 -19.00
N GLY A 262 13.39 -4.76 -18.46
CA GLY A 262 14.51 -4.81 -17.53
C GLY A 262 14.20 -4.37 -16.11
N ARG A 263 13.02 -3.82 -15.82
CA ARG A 263 12.66 -3.33 -14.46
C ARG A 263 12.67 -4.45 -13.43
N VAL A 264 12.09 -5.60 -13.76
CA VAL A 264 12.03 -6.77 -12.87
C VAL A 264 13.44 -7.30 -12.60
N LEU A 265 14.24 -7.43 -13.65
CA LEU A 265 15.63 -7.87 -13.56
C LEU A 265 16.46 -6.94 -12.67
N GLN A 266 16.33 -5.62 -12.86
CA GLN A 266 17.02 -4.62 -12.05
C GLN A 266 16.60 -4.69 -10.57
N GLN A 267 15.31 -4.85 -10.29
CA GLN A 267 14.80 -4.96 -8.92
C GLN A 267 15.33 -6.21 -8.20
N ILE A 268 15.38 -7.35 -8.90
CA ILE A 268 15.95 -8.59 -8.36
C ILE A 268 17.43 -8.39 -8.03
N GLN A 269 18.20 -7.85 -8.98
CA GLN A 269 19.64 -7.61 -8.78
C GLN A 269 19.94 -6.64 -7.63
N GLN A 270 19.09 -5.63 -7.42
CA GLN A 270 19.24 -4.70 -6.30
C GLN A 270 18.93 -5.35 -4.94
N SER A 271 18.00 -6.30 -4.92
CA SER A 271 17.53 -6.97 -3.70
C SER A 271 18.49 -8.08 -3.25
N PHE A 272 19.07 -8.84 -4.19
CA PHE A 272 20.01 -9.93 -3.92
C PHE A 272 21.47 -9.46 -4.09
N GLN A 273 21.97 -8.69 -3.13
CA GLN A 273 23.36 -8.20 -3.14
C GLN A 273 24.39 -9.31 -2.83
N GLN A 274 25.65 -9.10 -3.21
CA GLN A 274 26.71 -10.12 -3.03
C GLN A 274 26.87 -10.58 -1.58
N ASP A 275 26.68 -9.70 -0.61
CA ASP A 275 26.81 -10.02 0.81
C ASP A 275 25.72 -11.01 1.27
N LEU A 276 24.50 -10.90 0.71
CA LEU A 276 23.41 -11.85 0.96
C LEU A 276 23.69 -13.19 0.27
N LEU A 277 24.18 -13.17 -0.97
CA LEU A 277 24.48 -14.36 -1.76
C LEU A 277 25.71 -15.15 -1.28
N ASN A 278 26.63 -14.49 -0.58
CA ASN A 278 27.82 -15.11 0.02
C ASN A 278 27.70 -15.30 1.53
N GLY A 279 26.53 -14.97 2.10
CA GLY A 279 26.23 -15.19 3.51
C GLY A 279 26.06 -16.68 3.87
N PRO A 280 25.80 -16.97 5.15
CA PRO A 280 25.64 -18.34 5.66
C PRO A 280 24.57 -19.16 4.92
N ASN A 281 23.50 -18.48 4.47
CA ASN A 281 22.40 -19.07 3.71
C ASN A 281 22.49 -18.77 2.20
N GLY A 282 23.68 -18.41 1.72
CA GLY A 282 23.92 -17.94 0.37
C GLY A 282 23.57 -18.95 -0.72
N VAL A 283 23.64 -20.26 -0.44
CA VAL A 283 23.24 -21.32 -1.40
C VAL A 283 21.74 -21.26 -1.69
N LEU A 284 20.90 -21.22 -0.66
CA LEU A 284 19.44 -21.09 -0.82
C LEU A 284 19.05 -19.79 -1.55
N LEU A 285 19.72 -18.68 -1.20
CA LEU A 285 19.47 -17.39 -1.85
C LEU A 285 19.97 -17.35 -3.29
N LYS A 286 21.06 -18.06 -3.62
CA LYS A 286 21.55 -18.21 -5.00
C LYS A 286 20.56 -18.97 -5.88
N ASP A 287 20.00 -20.07 -5.36
CA ASP A 287 19.00 -20.86 -6.09
C ASP A 287 17.73 -20.04 -6.37
N ALA A 288 17.20 -19.37 -5.34
CA ALA A 288 16.04 -18.49 -5.49
C ALA A 288 16.31 -17.32 -6.46
N ASN A 289 17.47 -16.67 -6.35
CA ASN A 289 17.87 -15.60 -7.25
C ASN A 289 17.98 -16.09 -8.70
N GLN A 290 18.53 -17.29 -8.93
CA GLN A 290 18.65 -17.87 -10.26
C GLN A 290 17.28 -18.14 -10.90
N SER A 291 16.32 -18.71 -10.16
CA SER A 291 14.95 -18.93 -10.65
C SER A 291 14.24 -17.61 -10.96
N LEU A 292 14.39 -16.60 -10.11
CA LEU A 292 13.79 -15.29 -10.34
C LEU A 292 14.39 -14.56 -11.55
N LEU A 293 15.71 -14.65 -11.75
CA LEU A 293 16.39 -14.07 -12.93
C LEU A 293 15.95 -14.76 -14.22
N ALA A 294 15.75 -16.09 -14.21
CA ALA A 294 15.22 -16.80 -15.37
C ALA A 294 13.81 -16.31 -15.74
N GLY A 295 12.90 -16.22 -14.76
CA GLY A 295 11.56 -15.68 -14.97
C GLY A 295 11.55 -14.23 -15.44
N ALA A 296 12.45 -13.39 -14.92
CA ALA A 296 12.60 -12.01 -15.38
C ALA A 296 13.04 -11.93 -16.85
N SER A 297 13.97 -12.80 -17.27
CA SER A 297 14.40 -12.90 -18.67
C SER A 297 13.27 -13.34 -19.60
N GLU A 298 12.39 -14.24 -19.16
CA GLU A 298 11.22 -14.66 -19.94
C GLU A 298 10.22 -13.51 -20.12
N ILE A 299 9.97 -12.73 -19.06
CA ILE A 299 9.13 -11.53 -19.13
C ILE A 299 9.69 -10.52 -20.13
N ASP A 300 10.99 -10.25 -20.08
CA ASP A 300 11.63 -9.30 -21.01
C ASP A 300 11.57 -9.78 -22.47
N ALA A 301 11.67 -11.10 -22.70
CA ALA A 301 11.50 -11.68 -24.04
C ALA A 301 10.06 -11.51 -24.57
N LEU A 302 9.05 -11.68 -23.72
CA LEU A 302 7.65 -11.44 -24.09
C LEU A 302 7.39 -9.96 -24.38
N LEU A 303 7.91 -9.05 -23.54
CA LEU A 303 7.81 -7.60 -23.79
C LEU A 303 8.50 -7.21 -25.10
N GLN A 304 9.64 -7.82 -25.43
CA GLN A 304 10.32 -7.59 -26.70
C GLN A 304 9.45 -8.06 -27.88
N SER A 305 8.83 -9.23 -27.79
CA SER A 305 7.93 -9.73 -28.83
C SER A 305 6.74 -8.79 -29.07
N VAL A 306 6.22 -8.14 -28.03
CA VAL A 306 5.17 -7.11 -28.17
C VAL A 306 5.71 -5.87 -28.87
N CYS A 307 6.90 -5.38 -28.50
CA CYS A 307 7.55 -4.25 -29.17
C CYS A 307 7.79 -4.52 -30.67
N ASP A 308 8.23 -5.73 -31.01
CA ASP A 308 8.42 -6.15 -32.41
C ASP A 308 7.08 -6.11 -33.15
N LYS A 309 5.99 -6.57 -32.51
CA LYS A 309 4.67 -6.55 -33.13
C LYS A 309 4.09 -5.16 -33.33
N LEU A 310 4.36 -4.24 -32.40
CA LEU A 310 4.01 -2.83 -32.56
C LEU A 310 4.82 -2.18 -33.69
N THR A 311 6.07 -2.60 -33.88
CA THR A 311 6.90 -2.14 -35.00
C THR A 311 6.35 -2.63 -36.34
N ASP A 312 5.88 -3.88 -36.43
CA ASP A 312 5.17 -4.37 -37.63
C ASP A 312 3.93 -3.51 -37.96
N MET A 313 3.15 -3.15 -36.93
CA MET A 313 1.96 -2.31 -37.09
C MET A 313 2.32 -0.91 -37.59
N ASP A 314 3.38 -0.31 -37.03
CA ASP A 314 3.90 0.99 -37.47
C ASP A 314 4.36 0.97 -38.94
N GLN A 315 5.00 -0.12 -39.38
CA GLN A 315 5.38 -0.28 -40.79
C GLN A 315 4.16 -0.30 -41.73
N VAL A 316 3.09 -1.01 -41.34
CA VAL A 316 1.83 -1.04 -42.10
C VAL A 316 1.21 0.36 -42.19
N LEU A 317 1.22 1.12 -41.09
CA LEU A 317 0.72 2.49 -41.05
C LEU A 317 1.57 3.42 -41.92
N CYS A 318 2.89 3.32 -41.87
CA CYS A 318 3.81 4.09 -42.71
C CYS A 318 3.58 3.83 -44.21
N GLN A 319 3.42 2.57 -44.59
CA GLN A 319 3.10 2.20 -45.98
C GLN A 319 1.76 2.79 -46.41
N THR A 320 0.73 2.63 -45.59
CA THR A 320 -0.61 3.17 -45.85
C THR A 320 -0.59 4.70 -45.99
N HIS A 321 0.11 5.40 -45.08
CA HIS A 321 0.29 6.85 -45.12
C HIS A 321 0.97 7.30 -46.42
N SER A 322 2.00 6.58 -46.87
CA SER A 322 2.69 6.91 -48.12
C SER A 322 1.79 6.78 -49.36
N THR A 323 0.99 5.71 -49.43
CA THR A 323 0.05 5.46 -50.53
C THR A 323 -1.10 6.47 -50.52
N LEU A 324 -1.65 6.78 -49.33
CA LEU A 324 -2.67 7.81 -49.17
C LEU A 324 -2.16 9.17 -49.62
N LYS A 325 -0.95 9.57 -49.21
CA LYS A 325 -0.34 10.84 -49.60
C LYS A 325 -0.23 11.00 -51.11
N GLN A 326 0.19 9.95 -51.82
CA GLN A 326 0.27 9.98 -53.29
C GLN A 326 -1.11 10.09 -53.94
N THR A 327 -2.08 9.32 -53.45
CA THR A 327 -3.46 9.31 -53.96
C THR A 327 -4.15 10.66 -53.72
N HIS A 328 -3.99 11.22 -52.52
CA HIS A 328 -4.53 12.52 -52.14
C HIS A 328 -3.94 13.66 -52.97
N ALA A 329 -2.66 13.59 -53.33
CA ALA A 329 -2.03 14.60 -54.20
C ALA A 329 -2.69 14.67 -55.59
N GLN A 330 -3.00 13.52 -56.19
CA GLN A 330 -3.70 13.46 -57.48
C GLN A 330 -5.14 13.99 -57.36
N GLN A 331 -5.83 13.62 -56.29
CA GLN A 331 -7.20 14.09 -56.00
C GLN A 331 -7.25 15.60 -55.68
N GLU A 332 -6.21 16.16 -55.07
CA GLU A 332 -6.12 17.60 -54.80
C GLU A 332 -5.91 18.42 -56.07
N ILE A 333 -5.14 17.92 -57.04
CA ILE A 333 -5.00 18.56 -58.36
C ILE A 333 -6.37 18.61 -59.05
N ALA A 334 -7.14 17.51 -59.03
CA ALA A 334 -8.48 17.48 -59.58
C ALA A 334 -9.43 18.45 -58.87
N TYR A 335 -9.37 18.52 -57.54
CA TYR A 335 -10.14 19.47 -56.73
C TYR A 335 -9.82 20.94 -57.08
N GLN A 336 -8.54 21.28 -57.24
CA GLN A 336 -8.11 22.63 -57.62
C GLN A 336 -8.61 23.03 -59.01
N ASN A 337 -8.68 22.10 -59.96
CA ASN A 337 -9.22 22.38 -61.29
C ASN A 337 -10.73 22.68 -61.22
N ILE A 338 -11.49 21.89 -60.44
CA ILE A 338 -12.92 22.13 -60.19
C ILE A 338 -13.17 23.51 -59.55
N LEU A 339 -12.30 23.94 -58.62
CA LEU A 339 -12.41 25.27 -58.01
C LEU A 339 -12.00 26.42 -58.93
N LYS A 340 -11.03 26.22 -59.84
CA LYS A 340 -10.64 27.23 -60.84
C LYS A 340 -11.75 27.51 -61.84
N GLU A 341 -12.55 26.50 -62.17
CA GLU A 341 -13.71 26.63 -63.06
C GLU A 341 -14.90 27.35 -62.40
N ASN A 342 -14.89 27.53 -61.07
CA ASN A 342 -16.00 28.09 -60.28
C ASN A 342 -15.49 29.15 -59.27
N GLU A 343 -14.88 30.25 -59.77
CA GLU A 343 -14.26 31.28 -58.92
C GLU A 343 -15.20 31.93 -57.90
N ASP A 344 -16.48 32.12 -58.24
CA ASP A 344 -17.50 32.72 -57.37
C ASP A 344 -17.77 31.88 -56.11
N LEU A 345 -17.59 30.55 -56.20
CA LEU A 345 -17.84 29.61 -55.12
C LEU A 345 -16.60 29.36 -54.24
N ARG A 346 -15.42 29.83 -54.68
CA ARG A 346 -14.12 29.52 -54.05
C ARG A 346 -14.00 30.04 -52.62
N ASN A 347 -14.47 31.26 -52.36
CA ASN A 347 -14.35 31.88 -51.03
C ASN A 347 -15.29 31.22 -50.01
N GLN A 348 -16.55 30.96 -50.40
CA GLN A 348 -17.50 30.21 -49.56
C GLN A 348 -17.01 28.79 -49.32
N ALA A 349 -16.43 28.15 -50.34
CA ALA A 349 -15.91 26.80 -50.23
C ALA A 349 -14.74 26.71 -49.24
N ASN A 350 -13.79 27.65 -49.30
CA ASN A 350 -12.63 27.66 -48.40
C ASN A 350 -13.01 27.89 -46.93
N GLU A 351 -13.90 28.85 -46.65
CA GLU A 351 -14.32 29.14 -45.28
C GLU A 351 -15.13 27.98 -44.67
N ARG A 352 -16.01 27.35 -45.47
CA ARG A 352 -16.73 26.14 -45.04
C ARG A 352 -15.77 24.98 -44.74
N THR A 353 -14.76 24.75 -45.57
CA THR A 353 -13.74 23.72 -45.31
C THR A 353 -12.98 23.99 -44.02
N ARG A 354 -12.60 25.24 -43.76
CA ARG A 354 -11.93 25.65 -42.51
C ARG A 354 -12.79 25.38 -41.28
N LEU A 355 -14.05 25.81 -41.29
CA LEU A 355 -14.97 25.59 -40.17
C LEU A 355 -15.28 24.10 -39.96
N THR A 356 -15.42 23.34 -41.05
CA THR A 356 -15.67 21.89 -40.98
C THR A 356 -14.46 21.16 -40.36
N ARG A 357 -13.24 21.57 -40.72
CA ARG A 357 -12.01 21.04 -40.11
C ARG A 357 -11.94 21.36 -38.61
N MET A 358 -12.18 22.61 -38.23
CA MET A 358 -12.22 23.00 -36.82
C MET A 358 -13.29 22.24 -36.03
N SER A 359 -14.48 22.06 -36.60
CA SER A 359 -15.55 21.25 -35.99
C SER A 359 -15.12 19.79 -35.84
N GLY A 360 -14.45 19.21 -36.85
CA GLY A 360 -13.94 17.85 -36.81
C GLY A 360 -12.91 17.64 -35.70
N ASP A 361 -11.96 18.56 -35.55
CA ASP A 361 -10.94 18.52 -34.50
C ASP A 361 -11.58 18.60 -33.10
N LEU A 362 -12.56 19.48 -32.92
CA LEU A 362 -13.28 19.61 -31.65
C LEU A 362 -14.16 18.39 -31.33
N ILE A 363 -14.77 17.75 -32.35
CA ILE A 363 -15.52 16.48 -32.16
C ILE A 363 -14.58 15.35 -31.73
N ARG A 364 -13.35 15.29 -32.27
CA ARG A 364 -12.35 14.30 -31.81
C ARG A 364 -12.00 14.49 -30.34
N LYS A 365 -11.71 15.74 -29.95
CA LYS A 365 -11.46 16.11 -28.55
C LYS A 365 -12.66 15.79 -27.66
N GLN A 366 -13.87 15.97 -28.16
CA GLN A 366 -15.11 15.58 -27.49
C GLN A 366 -15.15 14.07 -27.21
N ASN A 367 -14.87 13.25 -28.22
CA ASN A 367 -14.82 11.79 -28.06
C ASN A 367 -13.72 11.35 -27.08
N GLN A 368 -12.55 12.00 -27.14
CA GLN A 368 -11.44 11.74 -26.21
C GLN A 368 -11.83 12.06 -24.77
N ARG A 369 -12.48 13.21 -24.54
CA ARG A 369 -13.02 13.59 -23.22
C ARG A 369 -14.04 12.56 -22.74
N ASP A 370 -14.95 12.13 -23.60
CA ASP A 370 -16.00 11.18 -23.22
C ASP A 370 -15.42 9.82 -22.81
N LEU A 371 -14.35 9.37 -23.47
CA LEU A 371 -13.58 8.19 -23.06
C LEU A 371 -12.92 8.39 -21.68
N LEU A 372 -12.30 9.56 -21.44
CA LEU A 372 -11.70 9.87 -20.14
C LEU A 372 -12.75 9.92 -19.03
N ILE A 373 -13.94 10.49 -19.27
CA ILE A 373 -15.05 10.50 -18.31
C ILE A 373 -15.50 9.08 -17.98
N GLN A 374 -15.60 8.19 -18.97
CA GLN A 374 -15.95 6.78 -18.71
C GLN A 374 -14.91 6.06 -17.86
N ASN A 375 -13.62 6.29 -18.13
CA ASN A 375 -12.54 5.70 -17.33
C ASN A 375 -12.50 6.29 -15.91
N GLN A 376 -12.74 7.59 -15.78
CA GLN A 376 -12.83 8.26 -14.49
C GLN A 376 -13.98 7.70 -13.65
N ALA A 377 -15.14 7.47 -14.25
CA ALA A 377 -16.29 6.89 -13.57
C ALA A 377 -15.99 5.49 -13.00
N LYS A 378 -15.21 4.67 -13.72
CA LYS A 378 -14.74 3.36 -13.22
C LYS A 378 -13.84 3.52 -11.99
N LEU A 379 -12.82 4.37 -12.09
CA LEU A 379 -11.90 4.63 -10.98
C LEU A 379 -12.60 5.25 -9.75
N GLN A 380 -13.64 6.07 -9.97
CA GLN A 380 -14.47 6.62 -8.91
C GLN A 380 -15.34 5.53 -8.25
N ALA A 381 -15.91 4.61 -9.03
CA ALA A 381 -16.67 3.48 -8.49
C ALA A 381 -15.78 2.59 -7.60
N GLU A 382 -14.59 2.23 -8.09
CA GLU A 382 -13.58 1.49 -7.31
C GLU A 382 -13.20 2.23 -6.02
N ARG A 383 -13.06 3.57 -6.09
CA ARG A 383 -12.78 4.40 -4.91
C ARG A 383 -13.90 4.32 -3.88
N VAL A 384 -15.15 4.36 -4.30
CA VAL A 384 -16.30 4.24 -3.38
C VAL A 384 -16.31 2.86 -2.72
N GLU A 385 -16.06 1.80 -3.47
CA GLU A 385 -15.96 0.44 -2.91
C GLU A 385 -14.83 0.33 -1.88
N MET A 386 -13.64 0.85 -2.19
CA MET A 386 -12.51 0.87 -1.25
C MET A 386 -12.80 1.68 0.02
N LEU A 387 -13.49 2.82 -0.10
CA LEU A 387 -13.89 3.64 1.05
C LEU A 387 -14.91 2.92 1.94
N ASN A 388 -15.88 2.23 1.35
CA ASN A 388 -16.86 1.43 2.07
C ASN A 388 -16.18 0.29 2.82
N ALA A 389 -15.30 -0.47 2.15
CA ALA A 389 -14.53 -1.54 2.77
C ALA A 389 -13.64 -1.02 3.92
N LEU A 390 -13.05 0.17 3.77
CA LEU A 390 -12.27 0.80 4.84
C LEU A 390 -13.15 1.20 6.04
N SER A 391 -14.38 1.66 5.80
CA SER A 391 -15.36 1.94 6.85
C SER A 391 -15.73 0.67 7.61
N GLU A 392 -16.03 -0.42 6.90
CA GLU A 392 -16.36 -1.72 7.50
C GLU A 392 -15.22 -2.25 8.38
N LEU A 393 -13.95 -2.13 7.94
CA LEU A 393 -12.81 -2.51 8.77
C LEU A 393 -12.68 -1.66 10.03
N ARG A 394 -13.02 -0.36 9.95
CA ARG A 394 -13.02 0.53 11.13
C ARG A 394 -14.12 0.15 12.11
N ASP A 395 -15.30 -0.23 11.60
CA ASP A 395 -16.43 -0.72 12.40
C ASP A 395 -16.10 -2.07 13.05
N GLN A 396 -15.50 -3.00 12.31
CA GLN A 396 -15.03 -4.29 12.84
C GLN A 396 -14.02 -4.09 13.98
N ARG A 397 -13.04 -3.20 13.79
CA ARG A 397 -12.06 -2.84 14.84
C ARG A 397 -12.75 -2.28 16.08
N PHE A 398 -13.72 -1.39 15.91
CA PHE A 398 -14.47 -0.82 17.03
C PHE A 398 -15.30 -1.89 17.75
N ASN A 399 -16.00 -2.74 17.01
CA ASN A 399 -16.82 -3.80 17.58
C ASN A 399 -15.99 -4.80 18.39
N LEU A 400 -14.82 -5.20 17.88
CA LEU A 400 -13.90 -6.08 18.59
C LEU A 400 -13.43 -5.45 19.91
N ARG A 401 -13.01 -4.19 19.86
CA ARG A 401 -12.64 -3.41 21.06
C ARG A 401 -13.80 -3.31 22.06
N ASN A 402 -15.00 -3.01 21.58
CA ASN A 402 -16.19 -2.88 22.43
C ASN A 402 -16.55 -4.21 23.12
N GLN A 403 -16.44 -5.34 22.41
CA GLN A 403 -16.63 -6.67 22.99
C GLN A 403 -15.61 -6.95 24.11
N ILE A 404 -14.34 -6.57 23.92
CA ILE A 404 -13.31 -6.68 24.96
C ILE A 404 -13.69 -5.82 26.18
N ALA A 405 -14.09 -4.57 25.97
CA ALA A 405 -14.54 -3.69 27.06
C ALA A 405 -15.74 -4.27 27.83
N GLN A 406 -16.73 -4.84 27.13
CA GLN A 406 -17.88 -5.50 27.74
C GLN A 406 -17.46 -6.70 28.61
N ARG A 407 -16.52 -7.52 28.12
CA ARG A 407 -15.97 -8.66 28.87
C ARG A 407 -15.24 -8.24 30.14
N ILE A 408 -14.46 -7.16 30.07
CA ILE A 408 -13.78 -6.57 31.22
C ILE A 408 -14.81 -6.06 32.23
N ASN A 409 -15.80 -5.28 31.76
CA ASN A 409 -16.87 -4.77 32.62
C ASN A 409 -17.68 -5.88 33.29
N ALA A 410 -17.96 -7.00 32.61
CA ALA A 410 -18.66 -8.12 33.22
C ALA A 410 -17.90 -8.77 34.38
N SER A 411 -16.56 -8.65 34.38
CA SER A 411 -15.69 -9.30 35.36
C SER A 411 -15.26 -8.39 36.51
N LEU A 412 -15.21 -7.07 36.28
CA LEU A 412 -14.63 -6.09 37.22
C LEU A 412 -15.62 -5.05 37.76
N ASN A 413 -16.89 -5.10 37.35
CA ASN A 413 -17.93 -4.21 37.87
C ASN A 413 -18.28 -4.62 39.32
N PRO A 414 -18.38 -3.66 40.27
CA PRO A 414 -18.43 -2.21 40.12
C PRO A 414 -17.11 -1.45 40.27
N ASP A 415 -16.00 -2.15 40.54
CA ASP A 415 -14.73 -1.50 40.86
C ASP A 415 -14.11 -0.77 39.67
N ILE A 416 -14.26 -1.30 38.45
CA ILE A 416 -13.70 -0.73 37.22
C ILE A 416 -14.75 -0.69 36.11
N ARG A 417 -14.84 0.46 35.42
CA ARG A 417 -15.67 0.65 34.22
C ARG A 417 -14.81 1.11 33.04
N VAL A 418 -14.87 0.36 31.94
CA VAL A 418 -14.20 0.64 30.67
C VAL A 418 -15.24 1.04 29.62
N THR A 419 -14.98 2.14 28.91
CA THR A 419 -15.80 2.61 27.79
C THR A 419 -14.93 2.91 26.59
N ILE A 420 -15.41 2.56 25.40
CA ILE A 420 -14.71 2.80 24.14
C ILE A 420 -15.61 3.65 23.26
N GLU A 421 -15.05 4.76 22.77
CA GLU A 421 -15.72 5.68 21.87
C GLU A 421 -15.24 5.44 20.43
N GLN A 422 -16.20 5.29 19.52
CA GLN A 422 -15.86 5.14 18.11
C GLN A 422 -15.38 6.48 17.56
N ALA A 423 -14.24 6.46 16.86
CA ALA A 423 -13.64 7.65 16.24
C ALA A 423 -13.26 8.80 17.20
N GLY A 424 -13.21 8.60 18.52
CA GLY A 424 -12.96 9.69 19.49
C GLY A 424 -11.54 10.28 19.51
N ASN A 425 -10.57 9.74 18.75
CA ASN A 425 -9.24 10.33 18.62
C ASN A 425 -9.14 11.21 17.36
N HIS A 426 -9.35 12.50 17.53
CA HIS A 426 -9.30 13.49 16.45
C HIS A 426 -7.91 14.13 16.24
N ALA A 427 -6.85 13.65 16.90
CA ALA A 427 -5.53 14.30 16.88
C ALA A 427 -4.94 14.42 15.45
N GLN A 428 -5.03 13.35 14.66
CA GLN A 428 -4.55 13.35 13.27
C GLN A 428 -5.39 14.29 12.39
N TYR A 429 -6.72 14.25 12.55
CA TYR A 429 -7.62 15.12 11.79
C TYR A 429 -7.37 16.61 12.12
N ARG A 430 -7.17 16.93 13.40
CA ARG A 430 -6.78 18.26 13.85
C ARG A 430 -5.46 18.71 13.25
N SER A 431 -4.45 17.82 13.20
CA SER A 431 -3.15 18.13 12.56
C SER A 431 -3.35 18.47 11.08
N LEU A 432 -4.10 17.64 10.36
CA LEU A 432 -4.39 17.84 8.94
C LEU A 432 -5.12 19.16 8.68
N LEU A 433 -6.11 19.51 9.51
CA LEU A 433 -6.79 20.80 9.43
C LEU A 433 -5.85 21.98 9.72
N SER A 434 -4.96 21.85 10.72
CA SER A 434 -3.98 22.87 11.04
C SER A 434 -3.02 23.13 9.88
N ASP A 435 -2.57 22.07 9.22
CA ASP A 435 -1.67 22.13 8.06
C ASP A 435 -2.39 22.72 6.85
N ALA A 436 -3.65 22.33 6.60
CA ALA A 436 -4.47 22.90 5.52
C ALA A 436 -4.76 24.41 5.72
N LEU A 437 -4.85 24.87 6.97
CA LEU A 437 -5.06 26.29 7.30
C LEU A 437 -3.76 27.11 7.26
N GLN A 438 -2.63 26.50 6.88
CA GLN A 438 -1.36 27.19 6.73
C GLN A 438 -1.45 28.28 5.65
N GLY A 439 -1.00 29.49 5.97
CA GLY A 439 -1.10 30.68 5.10
C GLY A 439 -2.31 31.58 5.37
N VAL A 440 -3.34 31.11 6.09
CA VAL A 440 -4.52 31.92 6.43
C VAL A 440 -4.26 32.74 7.70
N ARG A 441 -4.73 34.00 7.75
CA ARG A 441 -4.62 34.93 8.91
C ARG A 441 -5.61 34.59 10.03
N ILE A 442 -5.56 33.36 10.55
CA ILE A 442 -6.46 32.86 11.60
C ILE A 442 -5.65 32.09 12.65
N THR A 443 -6.13 32.01 13.90
CA THR A 443 -5.57 31.16 14.97
C THR A 443 -5.81 29.68 14.66
N ARG A 444 -4.96 29.11 13.79
CA ARG A 444 -5.11 27.77 13.18
C ARG A 444 -5.39 26.67 14.18
N ASN A 445 -4.60 26.57 15.25
CA ASN A 445 -4.75 25.54 16.27
C ASN A 445 -6.08 25.60 17.02
N VAL A 446 -6.66 26.81 17.17
CA VAL A 446 -7.95 27.01 17.84
C VAL A 446 -9.10 26.65 16.89
N VAL A 447 -8.99 27.02 15.62
CA VAL A 447 -10.01 26.71 14.62
C VAL A 447 -10.01 25.22 14.26
N ALA A 448 -8.84 24.63 14.03
CA ALA A 448 -8.70 23.19 13.81
C ALA A 448 -9.24 22.38 15.00
N GLN A 449 -8.99 22.82 16.23
CA GLN A 449 -9.56 22.19 17.42
C GLN A 449 -11.09 22.30 17.44
N ARG A 450 -11.65 23.49 17.24
CA ARG A 450 -13.12 23.68 17.23
C ARG A 450 -13.83 22.88 16.15
N ILE A 451 -13.22 22.72 14.97
CA ILE A 451 -13.79 21.90 13.89
C ILE A 451 -13.68 20.42 14.26
N ALA A 452 -12.52 19.98 14.77
CA ALA A 452 -12.32 18.60 15.20
C ALA A 452 -13.29 18.19 16.33
N ASP A 453 -13.57 19.09 17.27
CA ASP A 453 -14.49 18.85 18.40
C ASP A 453 -15.98 18.93 18.00
N SER A 454 -16.30 19.37 16.78
CA SER A 454 -17.68 19.52 16.29
C SER A 454 -18.22 18.31 15.53
N ILE A 455 -17.38 17.29 15.34
CA ILE A 455 -17.64 16.02 14.65
C ILE A 455 -17.60 14.93 15.72
#